data_AF-A0A1G9Y9C8-F1
#
_entry.id   AF-A0A1G9Y9C8-F1
#
_cell.length_a   1.000
_cell.length_b   1.000
_cell.length_c   1.000
_cell.angle_alpha   90.00
_cell.angle_beta   90.00
_cell.angle_gamma   90.00
#
_symmetry.space_group_name_H-M   'P 1'
#
loop_
_entity.id
_entity.type
_entity.pdbx_description
1 polymer ?
#
loop_
_entity_poly.entity_id
_entity_poly.type
_entity_poly.pdbx_seq_one_letter_code
_entity_poly.pdbx_strand_id
1 'polypeptide(L)'
;MPETNRIMSKRWFRIYVIVTTSVIAILLVLIFAWEPAGKHKETAGAAGNVAEEKISADTGLTEVAGEALEMENGSGPVPHDGVLFIRETRQRGGGGFTNTFKTVPDYGKELVINITNNGSQGTVIANVTRGSYKYGFVDVKPGKSLTRTFRMSDGSGVTGHWKVYVTTEDGHKIDISVEAGQH
;
A
#
# COMPACT_ATOMS: atom_id res chain seq x y z
N MET A 1 -1.29 -35.77 -40.93
CA MET A 1 0.02 -35.36 -40.36
C MET A 1 0.19 -36.08 -39.03
N PRO A 2 1.16 -36.96 -38.84
CA PRO A 2 1.38 -37.59 -37.54
C PRO A 2 2.32 -36.71 -36.69
N GLU A 3 1.84 -36.28 -35.53
CA GLU A 3 2.68 -35.70 -34.48
C GLU A 3 3.59 -36.79 -33.90
N THR A 4 4.89 -36.62 -34.10
CA THR A 4 5.90 -37.46 -33.47
C THR A 4 5.99 -37.12 -31.98
N ASN A 5 5.26 -37.87 -31.15
CA ASN A 5 5.47 -37.91 -29.72
C ASN A 5 6.87 -38.48 -29.44
N ARG A 6 7.83 -37.59 -29.17
CA ARG A 6 9.22 -37.95 -28.92
C ARG A 6 9.31 -38.56 -27.51
N ILE A 7 9.18 -39.88 -27.42
CA ILE A 7 9.39 -40.64 -26.18
C ILE A 7 10.85 -40.44 -25.76
N MET A 8 11.07 -39.52 -24.83
CA MET A 8 12.39 -39.24 -24.28
C MET A 8 12.86 -40.47 -23.50
N SER A 9 13.91 -41.13 -23.98
CA SER A 9 14.43 -42.31 -23.29
C SER A 9 14.91 -41.94 -21.88
N LYS A 10 14.71 -42.82 -20.89
CA LYS A 10 15.00 -42.58 -19.46
C LYS A 10 16.42 -42.06 -19.18
N ARG A 11 17.39 -42.32 -20.08
CA ARG A 11 18.76 -41.81 -19.99
C ARG A 11 18.86 -40.31 -20.26
N TRP A 12 18.06 -39.79 -21.20
CA TRP A 12 18.00 -38.37 -21.53
C TRP A 12 17.25 -37.56 -20.47
N PHE A 13 16.21 -38.14 -19.87
CA PHE A 13 15.51 -37.50 -18.74
C PHE A 13 16.43 -37.31 -17.53
N ARG A 14 17.30 -38.29 -17.23
CA ARG A 14 18.29 -38.17 -16.15
C ARG A 14 19.32 -37.07 -16.42
N ILE A 15 19.80 -36.95 -17.66
CA ILE A 15 20.73 -35.88 -18.06
C ILE A 15 20.04 -34.51 -17.94
N TYR A 16 18.80 -34.39 -18.40
CA TYR A 16 18.02 -33.15 -18.31
C TYR A 16 17.79 -32.71 -16.86
N VAL A 17 17.45 -33.65 -15.96
CA VAL A 17 17.28 -33.36 -14.53
C VAL A 17 18.59 -32.91 -13.89
N ILE A 18 19.72 -33.55 -14.21
CA ILE A 18 21.04 -33.15 -13.66
C ILE A 18 21.44 -31.75 -14.15
N VAL A 19 21.22 -31.43 -15.42
CA VAL A 19 21.58 -30.12 -15.98
C VAL A 19 20.70 -29.02 -15.38
N THR A 20 19.38 -29.23 -15.28
CA THR A 20 18.46 -28.24 -14.72
C THR A 20 18.70 -27.98 -13.24
N THR A 21 18.98 -29.00 -12.42
CA THR A 21 19.32 -28.80 -11.00
C THR A 21 20.66 -28.08 -10.83
N SER A 22 21.66 -28.36 -11.67
CA SER A 22 22.95 -27.65 -11.64
C SER A 22 22.78 -26.17 -11.97
N VAL A 23 21.97 -25.83 -12.97
CA VAL A 23 21.68 -24.43 -13.34
C VAL A 23 20.95 -23.70 -12.21
N ILE A 24 19.96 -24.32 -11.58
CA ILE A 24 19.22 -23.73 -10.45
C ILE A 24 20.14 -23.50 -9.25
N ALA A 25 21.03 -24.46 -8.94
CA ALA A 25 21.99 -24.31 -7.84
C ALA A 25 22.98 -23.16 -8.10
N ILE A 26 23.50 -23.00 -9.32
CA ILE A 26 24.37 -21.88 -9.69
C ILE A 26 23.61 -20.55 -9.57
N LEU A 27 22.35 -20.51 -9.98
CA LEU A 27 21.52 -19.29 -9.93
C LEU A 27 21.21 -18.89 -8.48
N LEU A 28 20.98 -19.85 -7.59
CA LEU A 28 20.82 -19.58 -6.15
C LEU A 28 22.13 -19.10 -5.51
N VAL A 29 23.28 -19.66 -5.87
CA VAL A 29 24.59 -19.18 -5.40
C VAL A 29 24.83 -17.74 -5.87
N LEU A 30 24.46 -17.37 -7.10
CA LEU A 30 24.64 -16.00 -7.59
C LEU A 30 23.72 -14.99 -6.88
N ILE A 31 22.51 -15.39 -6.49
CA ILE A 31 21.60 -14.53 -5.72
C ILE A 31 22.10 -14.34 -4.27
N PHE A 32 22.67 -15.38 -3.65
CA PHE A 32 23.18 -15.31 -2.27
C PHE A 32 24.63 -14.83 -2.17
N ALA A 33 25.44 -14.94 -3.22
CA ALA A 33 26.81 -14.42 -3.27
C ALA A 33 26.86 -12.92 -3.58
N TRP A 34 25.71 -12.28 -3.81
CA TRP A 34 25.63 -10.82 -3.83
C TRP A 34 25.44 -10.29 -2.41
N GLU A 35 26.48 -10.46 -1.60
CA GLU A 35 26.69 -9.59 -0.44
C GLU A 35 27.16 -8.23 -0.95
N PRO A 36 26.52 -7.11 -0.56
CA PRO A 36 27.01 -5.79 -0.89
C PRO A 36 28.39 -5.59 -0.25
N ALA A 37 29.39 -5.35 -1.10
CA ALA A 37 30.70 -4.93 -0.66
C ALA A 37 30.58 -3.58 0.07
N GLY A 38 30.77 -3.63 1.38
CA GLY A 38 30.74 -2.45 2.24
C GLY A 38 31.17 -2.74 3.66
N LYS A 39 32.33 -3.37 3.86
CA LYS A 39 33.04 -3.28 5.15
C LYS A 39 33.90 -2.02 5.15
N HIS A 40 33.54 -1.04 5.97
CA HIS A 40 34.53 -0.20 6.64
C HIS A 40 34.44 -0.45 8.14
N LYS A 41 35.56 -0.84 8.74
CA LYS A 41 35.75 -0.96 10.19
C LYS A 41 35.73 0.42 10.83
N GLU A 42 35.23 0.44 12.07
CA GLU A 42 35.14 1.55 13.03
C GLU A 42 36.34 2.50 13.04
N THR A 43 36.06 3.81 13.09
CA THR A 43 36.62 4.68 14.12
C THR A 43 35.53 5.70 14.50
N ALA A 44 35.36 5.89 15.81
CA ALA A 44 34.27 6.58 16.47
C ALA A 44 33.97 8.01 15.95
N GLY A 45 32.69 8.38 15.95
CA GLY A 45 32.23 9.76 15.77
C GLY A 45 30.81 9.84 15.28
N ALA A 46 29.95 10.52 16.04
CA ALA A 46 28.51 10.58 15.87
C ALA A 46 28.01 11.29 14.59
N ALA A 47 26.72 11.04 14.30
CA ALA A 47 25.79 11.78 13.43
C ALA A 47 25.88 11.53 11.91
N GLY A 48 24.74 11.12 11.32
CA GLY A 48 24.60 11.05 9.86
C GLY A 48 23.30 10.39 9.40
N ASN A 49 22.22 11.17 9.35
CA ASN A 49 21.07 10.89 8.47
C ASN A 49 21.46 11.27 7.04
N VAL A 50 21.29 10.37 6.07
CA VAL A 50 21.09 10.74 4.66
C VAL A 50 20.10 9.75 4.07
N ALA A 51 18.85 10.18 3.96
CA ALA A 51 17.80 9.49 3.21
C ALA A 51 17.86 9.96 1.75
N GLU A 52 17.67 9.02 0.83
CA GLU A 52 17.67 9.27 -0.61
C GLU A 52 16.30 9.87 -1.02
N GLU A 53 16.31 11.18 -1.27
CA GLU A 53 15.17 12.02 -1.62
C GLU A 53 14.86 11.92 -3.11
N LYS A 54 13.74 11.30 -3.50
CA LYS A 54 13.13 11.53 -4.82
C LYS A 54 12.25 12.77 -4.74
N ILE A 55 12.84 13.91 -5.07
CA ILE A 55 12.20 15.21 -5.19
C ILE A 55 11.22 15.17 -6.38
N SER A 56 9.92 15.22 -6.09
CA SER A 56 8.90 15.61 -7.07
C SER A 56 8.56 17.07 -6.81
N ALA A 57 9.02 17.94 -7.70
CA ALA A 57 8.89 19.38 -7.59
C ALA A 57 7.46 19.83 -7.86
N ASP A 58 6.75 20.28 -6.81
CA ASP A 58 5.88 21.47 -6.80
C ASP A 58 5.29 21.65 -5.39
N THR A 59 5.98 22.42 -4.52
CA THR A 59 5.52 23.13 -3.29
C THR A 59 6.62 23.40 -2.25
N GLY A 60 7.83 22.83 -2.41
CA GLY A 60 8.96 23.14 -1.50
C GLY A 60 8.79 22.67 -0.05
N LEU A 61 7.79 21.82 0.23
CA LEU A 61 7.64 21.09 1.49
C LEU A 61 8.14 19.67 1.29
N THR A 62 9.21 19.30 1.99
CA THR A 62 9.64 17.91 2.12
C THR A 62 8.56 17.15 2.89
N GLU A 63 7.70 16.41 2.19
CA GLU A 63 6.71 15.53 2.81
C GLU A 63 7.43 14.37 3.50
N VAL A 64 7.67 14.50 4.81
CA VAL A 64 8.23 13.41 5.61
C VAL A 64 7.11 12.41 5.86
N ALA A 65 7.16 11.32 5.10
CA ALA A 65 6.18 10.24 5.17
C ALA A 65 6.23 9.60 6.59
N GLY A 66 5.09 9.55 7.29
CA GLY A 66 4.99 8.98 8.66
C GLY A 66 4.75 9.99 9.79
N GLU A 67 4.71 11.30 9.52
CA GLU A 67 4.40 12.30 10.55
C GLU A 67 2.92 12.37 10.94
N ALA A 68 2.03 11.90 10.07
CA ALA A 68 0.61 11.83 10.39
C ALA A 68 0.35 10.56 11.21
N LEU A 69 -0.25 10.74 12.37
CA LEU A 69 -0.64 9.70 13.30
C LEU A 69 -2.07 9.27 13.02
N GLU A 70 -2.30 7.97 12.98
CA GLU A 70 -3.64 7.42 13.02
C GLU A 70 -4.15 7.46 14.47
N MET A 71 -5.30 8.09 14.65
CA MET A 71 -5.95 8.24 15.94
C MET A 71 -6.89 7.05 16.21
N GLU A 72 -7.12 6.74 17.48
CA GLU A 72 -8.15 5.77 17.86
C GLU A 72 -9.51 6.24 17.31
N ASN A 73 -10.19 5.34 16.61
CA ASN A 73 -11.36 5.67 15.79
C ASN A 73 -12.48 6.31 16.61
N GLY A 74 -12.77 7.58 16.34
CA GLY A 74 -14.07 8.15 16.67
C GLY A 74 -15.12 7.47 15.79
N SER A 75 -16.11 6.82 16.39
CA SER A 75 -17.23 6.29 15.62
C SER A 75 -18.07 7.46 15.12
N GLY A 76 -18.24 7.61 13.81
CA GLY A 76 -19.09 8.66 13.27
C GLY A 76 -18.95 8.84 11.76
N PRO A 77 -19.92 9.53 11.12
CA PRO A 77 -19.81 9.95 9.74
C PRO A 77 -18.66 10.95 9.56
N VAL A 78 -18.18 11.11 8.32
CA VAL A 78 -17.21 12.16 8.01
C VAL A 78 -17.89 13.51 8.27
N PRO A 79 -17.32 14.40 9.09
CA PRO A 79 -17.88 15.72 9.31
C PRO A 79 -18.00 16.51 7.99
N HIS A 80 -19.12 17.22 7.84
CA HIS A 80 -19.43 17.98 6.62
C HIS A 80 -19.11 19.48 6.75
N ASP A 81 -18.57 19.91 7.90
CA ASP A 81 -18.16 21.29 8.19
C ASP A 81 -16.79 21.67 7.59
N GLY A 82 -16.15 20.76 6.86
CA GLY A 82 -14.87 20.98 6.18
C GLY A 82 -14.85 20.66 4.69
N VAL A 83 -13.69 20.28 4.17
CA VAL A 83 -13.47 19.97 2.75
C VAL A 83 -13.64 18.48 2.48
N LEU A 84 -14.59 18.12 1.62
CA LEU A 84 -14.78 16.74 1.15
C LEU A 84 -13.94 16.46 -0.10
N PHE A 85 -13.05 15.48 -0.01
CA PHE A 85 -12.24 15.00 -1.13
C PHE A 85 -12.91 13.84 -1.89
N ILE A 86 -13.59 12.97 -1.15
CA ILE A 86 -14.44 11.93 -1.72
C ILE A 86 -15.83 12.18 -1.15
N ARG A 87 -16.73 12.68 -2.00
CA ARG A 87 -18.15 12.76 -1.69
C ARG A 87 -18.72 11.35 -1.79
N GLU A 88 -19.43 10.87 -0.78
CA GLU A 88 -19.98 9.50 -0.65
C GLU A 88 -20.10 8.77 -2.00
N THR A 89 -19.04 8.05 -2.36
CA THR A 89 -18.93 7.43 -3.68
C THR A 89 -19.17 5.95 -3.52
N ARG A 90 -20.22 5.44 -4.17
CA ARG A 90 -20.52 4.01 -4.19
C ARG A 90 -19.89 3.35 -5.41
N GLN A 91 -19.03 2.35 -5.18
CA GLN A 91 -18.39 1.53 -6.21
C GLN A 91 -18.93 0.10 -6.15
N ARG A 92 -19.34 -0.45 -7.30
CA ARG A 92 -19.80 -1.84 -7.42
C ARG A 92 -19.13 -2.54 -8.60
N GLY A 93 -18.83 -3.83 -8.46
CA GLY A 93 -18.36 -4.67 -9.56
C GLY A 93 -17.08 -5.44 -9.22
N GLY A 94 -16.42 -5.99 -10.25
CA GLY A 94 -15.12 -6.66 -10.06
C GLY A 94 -13.98 -5.65 -9.90
N GLY A 95 -12.92 -6.06 -9.18
CA GLY A 95 -11.73 -5.25 -8.97
C GLY A 95 -11.74 -4.47 -7.65
N GLY A 96 -10.94 -3.41 -7.58
CA GLY A 96 -10.80 -2.56 -6.41
C GLY A 96 -11.28 -1.13 -6.64
N PHE A 97 -11.16 -0.32 -5.59
CA PHE A 97 -11.34 1.12 -5.61
C PHE A 97 -10.02 1.80 -5.29
N THR A 98 -9.72 2.88 -5.99
CA THR A 98 -8.56 3.73 -5.72
C THR A 98 -8.95 5.18 -5.92
N ASN A 99 -8.65 6.03 -4.94
CA ASN A 99 -8.79 7.48 -5.07
C ASN A 99 -7.58 8.18 -4.44
N THR A 100 -7.12 9.25 -5.07
CA THR A 100 -5.99 10.07 -4.61
C THR A 100 -6.40 11.52 -4.52
N PHE A 101 -6.01 12.18 -3.43
CA PHE A 101 -6.31 13.59 -3.19
C PHE A 101 -5.16 14.26 -2.42
N LYS A 102 -5.10 15.60 -2.44
CA LYS A 102 -4.13 16.40 -1.70
C LYS A 102 -4.85 17.19 -0.62
N THR A 103 -4.40 17.06 0.62
CA THR A 103 -4.91 17.88 1.74
C THR A 103 -4.10 19.16 1.86
N VAL A 104 -4.71 20.20 2.43
CA VAL A 104 -4.07 21.51 2.66
C VAL A 104 -4.21 21.83 4.15
N PRO A 105 -3.15 22.27 4.84
CA PRO A 105 -3.21 22.51 6.29
C PRO A 105 -4.39 23.39 6.74
N ASP A 106 -4.70 24.43 5.96
CA ASP A 106 -5.72 25.42 6.31
C ASP A 106 -7.16 24.89 6.30
N TYR A 107 -7.40 23.70 5.74
CA TYR A 107 -8.74 23.12 5.64
C TYR A 107 -9.14 22.27 6.85
N GLY A 108 -8.21 22.01 7.78
CA GLY A 108 -8.53 21.22 8.97
C GLY A 108 -7.34 20.49 9.57
N LYS A 109 -7.48 20.10 10.83
CA LYS A 109 -6.47 19.36 11.60
C LYS A 109 -6.67 17.85 11.58
N GLU A 110 -7.81 17.40 11.06
CA GLU A 110 -8.14 16.00 10.94
C GLU A 110 -8.46 15.65 9.51
N LEU A 111 -8.02 14.46 9.09
CA LEU A 111 -8.53 13.79 7.90
C LEU A 111 -9.29 12.56 8.37
N VAL A 112 -10.57 12.48 8.05
CA VAL A 112 -11.40 11.32 8.35
C VAL A 112 -11.80 10.65 7.05
N ILE A 113 -11.55 9.34 7.00
CA ILE A 113 -11.89 8.46 5.88
C ILE A 113 -12.84 7.40 6.40
N ASN A 114 -14.02 7.29 5.80
CA ASN A 114 -15.01 6.27 6.10
C ASN A 114 -15.17 5.34 4.90
N ILE A 115 -15.11 4.04 5.15
CA ILE A 115 -15.25 2.98 4.15
C ILE A 115 -16.29 2.00 4.66
N THR A 116 -17.42 1.90 3.97
CA THR A 116 -18.48 0.93 4.27
C THR A 116 -18.48 -0.18 3.24
N ASN A 117 -18.43 -1.43 3.71
CA ASN A 117 -18.71 -2.60 2.89
C ASN A 117 -20.23 -2.84 2.86
N ASN A 118 -20.89 -2.40 1.80
CA ASN A 118 -22.32 -2.60 1.58
C ASN A 118 -22.65 -4.00 1.06
N GLY A 119 -21.64 -4.79 0.71
CA GLY A 119 -21.81 -6.16 0.26
C GLY A 119 -22.44 -7.02 1.35
N SER A 120 -23.28 -7.96 0.92
CA SER A 120 -23.86 -8.98 1.81
C SER A 120 -22.92 -10.16 2.07
N GLN A 121 -21.83 -10.28 1.29
CA GLN A 121 -20.84 -11.35 1.36
C GLN A 121 -19.45 -10.80 1.00
N GLY A 122 -18.41 -11.47 1.49
CA GLY A 122 -17.01 -11.15 1.18
C GLY A 122 -16.43 -10.00 2.00
N THR A 123 -15.20 -10.18 2.46
CA THR A 123 -14.45 -9.15 3.21
C THR A 123 -13.65 -8.30 2.24
N VAL A 124 -13.82 -6.99 2.28
CA VAL A 124 -12.92 -6.07 1.56
C VAL A 124 -11.76 -5.70 2.47
N ILE A 125 -10.58 -5.47 1.90
CA ILE A 125 -9.41 -4.98 2.61
C ILE A 125 -9.11 -3.55 2.17
N ALA A 126 -8.86 -2.68 3.13
CA ALA A 126 -8.66 -1.25 2.90
C ALA A 126 -7.29 -0.79 3.42
N ASN A 127 -6.59 0.04 2.65
CA ASN A 127 -5.35 0.68 3.05
C ASN A 127 -5.38 2.17 2.72
N VAL A 128 -4.78 2.98 3.60
CA VAL A 128 -4.56 4.40 3.39
C VAL A 128 -3.06 4.64 3.25
N THR A 129 -2.66 5.48 2.30
CA THR A 129 -1.26 5.85 2.07
C THR A 129 -1.13 7.36 2.05
N ARG A 130 -0.07 7.90 2.66
CA ARG A 130 0.34 9.31 2.56
C ARG A 130 1.75 9.36 1.96
N GLY A 131 1.91 9.99 0.80
CA GLY A 131 3.14 9.92 0.02
C GLY A 131 3.53 8.46 -0.26
N SER A 132 4.69 8.04 0.27
CA SER A 132 5.19 6.66 0.20
C SER A 132 4.83 5.79 1.42
N TYR A 133 4.31 6.38 2.50
CA TYR A 133 4.04 5.68 3.76
C TYR A 133 2.66 5.01 3.76
N LYS A 134 2.62 3.72 4.12
CA LYS A 134 1.40 2.91 4.17
C LYS A 134 0.97 2.70 5.62
N TYR A 135 -0.30 2.94 5.91
CA TYR A 135 -0.88 2.76 7.24
C TYR A 135 -1.38 1.32 7.49
N GLY A 136 -1.15 0.41 6.57
CA GLY A 136 -1.52 -1.00 6.71
C GLY A 136 -2.93 -1.31 6.24
N PHE A 137 -3.13 -2.58 5.87
CA PHE A 137 -4.40 -3.12 5.43
C PHE A 137 -5.27 -3.49 6.62
N VAL A 138 -6.56 -3.16 6.52
CA VAL A 138 -7.58 -3.48 7.52
C VAL A 138 -8.78 -4.12 6.84
N ASP A 139 -9.26 -5.21 7.42
CA ASP A 139 -10.44 -5.94 6.96
C ASP A 139 -11.73 -5.21 7.30
N VAL A 140 -12.63 -5.11 6.32
CA VAL A 140 -13.98 -4.57 6.48
C VAL A 140 -14.98 -5.65 6.10
N LYS A 141 -15.55 -6.28 7.13
CA LYS A 141 -16.54 -7.35 6.99
C LYS A 141 -17.82 -6.86 6.29
N PRO A 142 -18.60 -7.76 5.66
CA PRO A 142 -19.91 -7.44 5.09
C PRO A 142 -20.80 -6.64 6.05
N GLY A 143 -21.40 -5.55 5.55
CA GLY A 143 -22.29 -4.67 6.31
C GLY A 143 -21.62 -3.87 7.43
N LYS A 144 -20.28 -3.80 7.46
CA LYS A 144 -19.51 -3.03 8.43
C LYS A 144 -18.84 -1.82 7.78
N SER A 145 -18.50 -0.87 8.64
CA SER A 145 -17.73 0.32 8.28
C SER A 145 -16.40 0.34 9.00
N LEU A 146 -15.41 0.90 8.32
CA LEU A 146 -14.11 1.27 8.84
C LEU A 146 -13.99 2.79 8.74
N THR A 147 -13.83 3.44 9.89
CA THR A 147 -13.39 4.83 9.95
C THR A 147 -11.90 4.83 10.26
N ARG A 148 -11.12 5.71 9.62
CA ARG A 148 -9.73 6.00 9.98
C ARG A 148 -9.56 7.50 10.08
N THR A 149 -8.99 7.96 11.18
CA THR A 149 -8.77 9.39 11.46
C THR A 149 -7.29 9.67 11.56
N PHE A 150 -6.82 10.70 10.87
CA PHE A 150 -5.41 11.09 10.84
C PHE A 150 -5.23 12.53 11.32
N ARG A 151 -4.17 12.76 12.10
CA ARG A 151 -3.71 14.10 12.52
C ARG A 151 -2.20 14.20 12.35
N MET A 152 -1.68 15.40 12.10
CA MET A 152 -0.22 15.62 12.11
C MET A 152 0.31 15.59 13.55
N SER A 153 1.48 14.98 13.75
CA SER A 153 2.11 14.84 15.08
C SER A 153 2.54 16.18 15.69
N ASP A 154 2.82 17.18 14.86
CA ASP A 154 3.16 18.55 15.25
C ASP A 154 1.91 19.42 15.58
N GLY A 155 0.71 18.86 15.44
CA GLY A 155 -0.56 19.56 15.67
C GLY A 155 -0.94 20.57 14.59
N SER A 156 -0.20 20.59 13.47
CA SER A 156 -0.54 21.37 12.28
C SER A 156 -1.76 20.80 11.56
N GLY A 157 -2.24 21.53 10.56
CA GLY A 157 -3.29 21.06 9.67
C GLY A 157 -2.84 19.86 8.82
N VAL A 158 -3.75 18.94 8.51
CA VAL A 158 -3.41 17.75 7.72
C VAL A 158 -2.98 18.14 6.32
N THR A 159 -1.82 17.64 5.89
CA THR A 159 -1.20 18.01 4.62
C THR A 159 -0.60 16.79 3.92
N GLY A 160 -0.39 16.91 2.62
CA GLY A 160 0.30 15.91 1.80
C GLY A 160 -0.61 15.18 0.82
N HIS A 161 -0.04 14.17 0.17
CA HIS A 161 -0.69 13.42 -0.89
C HIS A 161 -1.25 12.10 -0.35
N TRP A 162 -2.57 11.97 -0.36
CA TRP A 162 -3.26 10.83 0.21
C TRP A 162 -3.83 9.90 -0.86
N LYS A 163 -3.92 8.62 -0.51
CA LYS A 163 -4.53 7.58 -1.33
C LYS A 163 -5.35 6.65 -0.47
N VAL A 164 -6.59 6.43 -0.87
CA VAL A 164 -7.47 5.39 -0.33
C VAL A 164 -7.53 4.25 -1.33
N TYR A 165 -7.20 3.05 -0.88
CA TYR A 165 -7.23 1.83 -1.69
C TYR A 165 -8.10 0.79 -1.01
N VAL A 166 -9.04 0.20 -1.75
CA VAL A 166 -9.91 -0.88 -1.26
C VAL A 166 -9.91 -2.00 -2.30
N THR A 167 -9.75 -3.25 -1.88
CA THR A 167 -9.77 -4.42 -2.78
C THR A 167 -10.33 -5.64 -2.04
N THR A 168 -10.37 -6.77 -2.73
CA THR A 168 -10.68 -8.10 -2.18
C THR A 168 -9.46 -9.01 -2.35
N GLU A 169 -9.27 -9.97 -1.46
CA GLU A 169 -8.19 -10.97 -1.58
C GLU A 169 -8.57 -12.13 -2.51
N ASP A 170 -9.84 -12.54 -2.46
CA ASP A 170 -10.43 -13.66 -3.21
C ASP A 170 -11.01 -13.25 -4.57
N GLY A 171 -10.95 -11.96 -4.92
CA GLY A 171 -11.45 -11.44 -6.19
C GLY A 171 -12.97 -11.34 -6.30
N HIS A 172 -13.72 -11.45 -5.18
CA HIS A 172 -15.18 -11.23 -5.22
C HIS A 172 -15.51 -9.80 -5.64
N LYS A 173 -16.75 -9.59 -6.10
CA LYS A 173 -17.25 -8.27 -6.50
C LYS A 173 -17.40 -7.38 -5.27
N ILE A 174 -16.84 -6.18 -5.32
CA ILE A 174 -17.03 -5.17 -4.29
C ILE A 174 -18.41 -4.51 -4.41
N ASP A 175 -18.96 -4.11 -3.28
CA ASP A 175 -20.00 -3.09 -3.15
C ASP A 175 -19.64 -2.23 -1.93
N ILE A 176 -19.02 -1.08 -2.17
CA ILE A 176 -18.49 -0.22 -1.10
C ILE A 176 -18.98 1.21 -1.26
N SER A 177 -19.11 1.91 -0.14
CA SER A 177 -19.22 3.38 -0.10
C SER A 177 -17.96 3.93 0.54
N VAL A 178 -17.36 4.94 -0.07
CA VAL A 178 -16.17 5.61 0.47
C VAL A 178 -16.45 7.11 0.57
N GLU A 179 -16.07 7.69 1.70
CA GLU A 179 -16.11 9.12 1.97
C GLU A 179 -14.81 9.54 2.62
N ALA A 180 -14.32 10.74 2.28
CA ALA A 180 -13.12 11.30 2.88
C ALA A 180 -13.23 12.82 2.96
N GLY A 181 -12.94 13.36 4.13
CA GLY A 181 -13.03 14.79 4.39
C GLY A 181 -12.01 15.26 5.43
N GLN A 182 -11.68 16.55 5.34
CA GLN A 182 -10.79 17.23 6.27
C GLN A 182 -11.51 18.36 6.99
N HIS A 183 -11.28 18.48 8.31
CA HIS A 183 -11.92 19.44 9.22
C HIS A 183 -11.02 19.83 10.40
#